data_AF-A0A7Y3M9N9-F1
#
_entry.id   AF-A0A7Y3M9N9-F1
#
_cell.length_a   1.000
_cell.length_b   1.000
_cell.length_c   1.000
_cell.angle_alpha   90.00
_cell.angle_beta   90.00
_cell.angle_gamma   90.00
#
_symmetry.space_group_name_H-M   'P 1'
#
loop_
_entity.id
_entity.type
_entity.pdbx_description
1 polymer ?
#
loop_
_entity_poly.entity_id
_entity_poly.type
_entity_poly.pdbx_seq_one_letter_code
_entity_poly.pdbx_strand_id
1 'polypeptide(L)'
;ANTELNQNYEAALNELEELRGDNQELNALIDSQKEELGRQKKRISGLIWSERELGKAREEIAQMSQMAQKYVAEVNQLKSTNKYLSDENSSLSSQNESLTQENAINKKRINNLDSVKTILASKTENLTKSNKQLSTKVDMAESIKINFLEVKGYDVRDDGSVKEKARAKKVEMLRTCFRTETNLVTPAGSKEFFIRYTSPSGEILYVEELGSGSLTNKLTGETERYTVSGEVTYNNEDMTACLDWSPNFKLIKGNYKIEMFQNGFNVGNGSFKLK
;
A
#
# COMPACT_ATOMS: atom_id res chain seq x y z
N ALA A 1 -44.48 -63.34 43.47
CA ALA A 1 -45.41 -62.22 43.71
C ALA A 1 -44.88 -61.27 44.77
N ASN A 2 -45.09 -61.46 46.08
CA ASN A 2 -44.65 -60.45 47.07
C ASN A 2 -43.11 -60.35 47.22
N THR A 3 -42.41 -61.49 47.31
CA THR A 3 -40.93 -61.51 47.36
C THR A 3 -40.32 -60.91 46.10
N GLU A 4 -40.89 -61.25 44.94
CA GLU A 4 -40.50 -60.77 43.61
C GLU A 4 -40.72 -59.24 43.46
N LEU A 5 -41.88 -58.72 43.92
CA LEU A 5 -42.15 -57.28 43.95
C LEU A 5 -41.10 -56.53 44.81
N ASN A 6 -40.78 -57.07 45.99
CA ASN A 6 -39.79 -56.45 46.88
C ASN A 6 -38.39 -56.45 46.26
N GLN A 7 -37.97 -57.58 45.68
CA GLN A 7 -36.67 -57.69 45.02
C GLN A 7 -36.56 -56.73 43.83
N ASN A 8 -37.57 -56.68 42.95
CA ASN A 8 -37.55 -55.79 41.78
C ASN A 8 -37.54 -54.31 42.19
N TYR A 9 -38.31 -53.96 43.23
CA TYR A 9 -38.34 -52.59 43.75
C TYR A 9 -37.00 -52.18 44.37
N GLU A 10 -36.42 -53.02 45.22
CA GLU A 10 -35.13 -52.72 45.86
C GLU A 10 -34.01 -52.64 44.83
N ALA A 11 -34.00 -53.53 43.83
CA ALA A 11 -33.05 -53.46 42.72
C ALA A 11 -33.17 -52.13 41.95
N ALA A 12 -34.40 -51.72 41.59
CA ALA A 12 -34.65 -50.47 40.88
C ALA A 12 -34.23 -49.22 41.70
N LEU A 13 -34.47 -49.22 43.02
CA LEU A 13 -34.04 -48.12 43.88
C LEU A 13 -32.52 -48.03 43.97
N ASN A 14 -31.84 -49.17 44.12
CA ASN A 14 -30.38 -49.20 44.22
C ASN A 14 -29.74 -48.74 42.90
N GLU A 15 -30.25 -49.19 41.76
CA GLU A 15 -29.75 -48.80 40.45
C GLU A 15 -29.93 -47.29 40.20
N LEU A 16 -31.07 -46.72 40.59
CA LEU A 16 -31.29 -45.27 40.52
C LEU A 16 -30.40 -44.48 41.50
N GLU A 17 -30.13 -45.01 42.70
CA GLU A 17 -29.23 -44.39 43.68
C GLU A 17 -27.78 -44.37 43.21
N GLU A 18 -27.30 -45.43 42.56
CA GLU A 18 -25.95 -45.47 41.97
C GLU A 18 -25.75 -44.41 40.88
N LEU A 19 -26.83 -43.93 40.26
CA LEU A 19 -26.76 -42.90 39.23
C LEU A 19 -26.65 -41.47 39.79
N ARG A 20 -26.90 -41.26 41.09
CA ARG A 20 -26.74 -39.95 41.73
C ARG A 20 -25.34 -39.39 41.53
N GLY A 21 -25.24 -38.07 41.55
CA GLY A 21 -23.97 -37.36 41.43
C GLY A 21 -24.12 -35.89 41.84
N ASP A 22 -23.27 -35.03 41.29
CA ASP A 22 -23.26 -33.60 41.69
C ASP A 22 -24.35 -32.76 41.02
N ASN A 23 -24.99 -33.28 39.97
CA ASN A 23 -26.04 -32.57 39.26
C ASN A 23 -27.35 -32.62 40.07
N GLN A 24 -27.72 -31.48 40.67
CA GLN A 24 -28.91 -31.36 41.52
C GLN A 24 -30.22 -31.62 40.76
N GLU A 25 -30.31 -31.25 39.49
CA GLU A 25 -31.51 -31.48 38.66
C GLU A 25 -31.70 -32.97 38.35
N LEU A 26 -30.61 -33.69 38.05
CA LEU A 26 -30.64 -35.15 37.87
C LEU A 26 -30.98 -35.87 39.17
N ASN A 27 -30.46 -35.41 40.31
CA ASN A 27 -30.82 -35.97 41.62
C ASN A 27 -32.31 -35.76 41.93
N ALA A 28 -32.86 -34.58 41.63
CA ALA A 28 -34.28 -34.31 41.82
C ALA A 28 -35.16 -35.19 40.91
N LEU A 29 -34.73 -35.45 39.68
CA LEU A 29 -35.40 -36.39 38.76
C LEU A 29 -35.38 -37.82 39.32
N ILE A 30 -34.23 -38.29 39.81
CA ILE A 30 -34.08 -39.60 40.46
C ILE A 30 -35.03 -39.71 41.66
N ASP A 31 -35.08 -38.69 42.53
CA ASP A 31 -35.96 -38.68 43.70
C ASP A 31 -37.44 -38.79 43.30
N SER A 32 -37.87 -38.06 42.27
CA SER A 32 -39.21 -38.15 41.71
C SER A 32 -39.55 -39.54 41.16
N GLN A 33 -38.62 -40.15 40.40
CA GLN A 33 -38.78 -41.50 39.85
C GLN A 33 -38.86 -42.58 40.94
N LYS A 34 -38.06 -42.45 42.01
CA LYS A 34 -38.11 -43.34 43.18
C LYS A 34 -39.44 -43.23 43.94
N GLU A 35 -39.98 -42.02 44.10
CA GLU A 35 -41.30 -41.82 44.70
C GLU A 35 -42.41 -42.50 43.89
N GLU A 36 -42.36 -42.37 42.56
CA GLU A 36 -43.35 -42.98 41.67
C GLU A 36 -43.30 -44.52 41.75
N LEU A 37 -42.11 -45.12 41.74
CA LEU A 37 -41.95 -46.55 41.99
C LEU A 37 -42.49 -46.95 43.37
N GLY A 38 -42.31 -46.09 44.39
CA GLY A 38 -42.84 -46.32 45.73
C GLY A 38 -44.37 -46.32 45.78
N ARG A 39 -45.02 -45.44 45.01
CA ARG A 39 -46.48 -45.44 44.83
C ARG A 39 -46.96 -46.71 44.12
N GLN A 40 -46.28 -47.14 43.06
CA GLN A 40 -46.62 -48.37 42.33
C GLN A 40 -46.45 -49.61 43.19
N LYS A 41 -45.35 -49.71 43.97
CA LYS A 41 -45.16 -50.81 44.93
C LYS A 41 -46.34 -50.93 45.91
N LYS A 42 -46.80 -49.82 46.47
CA LYS A 42 -47.94 -49.81 47.42
C LYS A 42 -49.23 -50.30 46.75
N ARG A 43 -49.50 -49.85 45.53
CA ARG A 43 -50.65 -50.29 44.73
C ARG A 43 -50.61 -51.79 44.45
N ILE A 44 -49.48 -52.30 43.96
CA ILE A 44 -49.31 -53.73 43.66
C ILE A 44 -49.43 -54.57 44.94
N SER A 45 -48.89 -54.10 46.06
CA SER A 45 -49.06 -54.77 47.36
C SER A 45 -50.53 -54.87 47.77
N GLY A 46 -51.35 -53.85 47.49
CA GLY A 46 -52.81 -53.90 47.69
C GLY A 46 -53.49 -54.97 46.84
N LEU A 47 -53.12 -55.09 45.56
CA LEU A 47 -53.64 -56.13 44.65
C LEU A 47 -53.29 -57.55 45.12
N ILE A 48 -52.10 -57.74 45.69
CA ILE A 48 -51.63 -59.05 46.20
C ILE A 48 -52.37 -59.45 47.47
N TRP A 49 -52.48 -58.55 48.45
CA TRP A 49 -52.91 -58.89 49.81
C TRP A 49 -54.39 -58.59 50.10
N SER A 50 -54.92 -57.49 49.56
CA SER A 50 -56.29 -57.02 49.85
C SER A 50 -57.30 -57.54 48.83
N GLU A 51 -57.00 -57.39 47.54
CA GLU A 51 -57.92 -57.74 46.46
C GLU A 51 -57.77 -59.19 45.97
N ARG A 52 -56.63 -59.82 46.29
CA ARG A 52 -56.26 -61.20 45.90
C ARG A 52 -56.24 -61.43 44.38
N GLU A 53 -55.99 -60.39 43.60
CA GLU A 53 -55.94 -60.44 42.13
C GLU A 53 -54.50 -60.68 41.64
N LEU A 54 -54.00 -61.90 41.85
CA LEU A 54 -52.61 -62.27 41.53
C LEU A 54 -52.26 -62.11 40.04
N GLY A 55 -53.22 -62.26 39.12
CA GLY A 55 -53.01 -62.05 37.68
C GLY A 55 -52.65 -60.60 37.36
N LYS A 56 -53.50 -59.65 37.81
CA LYS A 56 -53.26 -58.21 37.61
C LYS A 56 -52.02 -57.73 38.35
N ALA A 57 -51.77 -58.24 39.56
CA ALA A 57 -50.56 -57.92 40.31
C ALA A 57 -49.28 -58.32 39.55
N ARG A 58 -49.27 -59.48 38.87
CA ARG A 58 -48.11 -59.90 38.05
C ARG A 58 -47.91 -59.00 36.83
N GLU A 59 -48.99 -58.57 36.18
CA GLU A 59 -48.93 -57.63 35.06
C GLU A 59 -48.37 -56.27 35.51
N GLU A 60 -48.85 -55.72 36.63
CA GLU A 60 -48.34 -54.45 37.16
C GLU A 60 -46.88 -54.56 37.65
N ILE A 61 -46.44 -55.71 38.20
CA ILE A 61 -45.01 -55.95 38.51
C ILE A 61 -44.15 -55.86 37.24
N ALA A 62 -44.61 -56.46 36.14
CA ALA A 62 -43.89 -56.41 34.87
C ALA A 62 -43.83 -54.98 34.32
N GLN A 63 -44.93 -54.22 34.41
CA GLN A 63 -44.98 -52.82 33.98
C GLN A 63 -44.08 -51.91 34.84
N MET A 64 -44.11 -52.07 36.17
CA MET A 64 -43.23 -51.34 37.08
C MET A 64 -41.75 -51.64 36.79
N SER A 65 -41.43 -52.91 36.51
CA SER A 65 -40.06 -53.32 36.16
C SER A 65 -39.60 -52.69 34.83
N GLN A 66 -40.47 -52.64 33.82
CA GLN A 66 -40.19 -51.93 32.57
C GLN A 66 -40.03 -50.42 32.78
N MET A 67 -40.82 -49.83 33.66
CA MET A 67 -40.73 -48.41 33.98
C MET A 67 -39.42 -48.07 34.69
N ALA A 68 -39.01 -48.88 35.67
CA ALA A 68 -37.72 -48.74 36.34
C ALA A 68 -36.55 -48.78 35.34
N GLN A 69 -36.57 -49.74 34.41
CA GLN A 69 -35.56 -49.82 33.35
C GLN A 69 -35.54 -48.57 32.46
N LYS A 70 -36.71 -48.01 32.12
CA LYS A 70 -36.79 -46.76 31.35
C LYS A 70 -36.22 -45.57 32.11
N TYR A 71 -36.50 -45.46 33.41
CA TYR A 71 -35.96 -44.39 34.25
C TYR A 71 -34.44 -44.46 34.37
N VAL A 72 -33.89 -45.65 34.60
CA VAL A 72 -32.43 -45.88 34.60
C VAL A 72 -31.81 -45.50 33.25
N ALA A 73 -32.43 -45.89 32.14
CA ALA A 73 -31.95 -45.55 30.81
C ALA A 73 -31.99 -44.04 30.54
N GLU A 74 -33.06 -43.36 30.93
CA GLU A 74 -33.24 -41.91 30.80
C GLU A 74 -32.19 -41.14 31.60
N VAL A 75 -31.99 -41.48 32.87
CA VAL A 75 -30.99 -40.82 33.74
C VAL A 75 -29.58 -41.03 33.18
N ASN A 76 -29.25 -42.23 32.72
CA ASN A 76 -27.96 -42.50 32.08
C ASN A 76 -27.75 -41.65 30.82
N GLN A 77 -28.77 -41.54 29.96
CA GLN A 77 -28.71 -40.73 28.75
C GLN A 77 -28.52 -39.25 29.07
N LEU A 78 -29.27 -38.72 30.03
CA LEU A 78 -29.16 -37.32 30.44
C LEU A 78 -27.81 -37.03 31.09
N LYS A 79 -27.30 -37.94 31.93
CA LYS A 79 -25.97 -37.84 32.56
C LYS A 79 -24.87 -37.83 31.49
N SER A 80 -24.94 -38.71 30.51
CA SER A 80 -24.00 -38.74 29.38
C SER A 80 -24.07 -37.46 28.55
N THR A 81 -25.27 -36.95 28.28
CA THR A 81 -25.48 -35.73 27.50
C THR A 81 -24.96 -34.50 28.22
N ASN A 82 -25.25 -34.36 29.52
CA ASN A 82 -24.73 -33.27 30.34
C ASN A 82 -23.20 -33.28 30.41
N LYS A 83 -22.59 -34.47 30.53
CA LYS A 83 -21.14 -34.58 30.49
C LYS A 83 -20.58 -34.09 29.14
N TYR A 84 -21.15 -34.57 28.03
CA TYR A 84 -20.73 -34.15 26.69
C TYR A 84 -20.86 -32.63 26.50
N LEU A 85 -22.00 -32.05 26.87
CA LEU A 85 -22.24 -30.60 26.75
C LEU A 85 -21.31 -29.78 27.65
N SER A 86 -21.01 -30.26 28.85
CA SER A 86 -20.06 -29.62 29.76
C SER A 86 -18.63 -29.62 29.18
N ASP A 87 -18.20 -30.76 28.63
CA ASP A 87 -16.88 -30.91 28.00
C ASP A 87 -16.77 -30.01 26.74
N GLU A 88 -17.84 -29.95 25.92
CA GLU A 88 -17.92 -29.09 24.74
C GLU A 88 -17.91 -27.60 25.12
N ASN A 89 -18.67 -27.19 26.14
CA ASN A 89 -18.72 -25.80 26.59
C ASN A 89 -17.37 -25.33 27.16
N SER A 90 -16.68 -26.20 27.91
CA SER A 90 -15.32 -25.92 28.40
C SER A 90 -14.32 -25.74 27.26
N SER A 91 -14.41 -26.58 26.21
CA SER A 91 -13.60 -26.46 25.01
C SER A 91 -13.88 -25.15 24.25
N LEU A 92 -15.15 -24.84 24.01
CA LEU A 92 -15.57 -23.61 23.33
C LEU A 92 -15.16 -22.35 24.10
N SER A 93 -15.29 -22.35 25.43
CA SER A 93 -14.82 -21.23 26.27
C SER A 93 -13.32 -21.01 26.11
N SER A 94 -12.54 -22.09 26.16
CA SER A 94 -11.07 -22.02 25.99
C SER A 94 -10.68 -21.50 24.60
N GLN A 95 -11.37 -21.95 23.55
CA GLN A 95 -11.13 -21.45 22.19
C GLN A 95 -11.48 -19.97 22.05
N ASN A 96 -12.60 -19.54 22.63
CA ASN A 96 -13.04 -18.15 22.58
C ASN A 96 -12.08 -17.20 23.32
N GLU A 97 -11.55 -17.63 24.47
CA GLU A 97 -10.50 -16.90 25.18
C GLU A 97 -9.24 -16.75 24.33
N SER A 98 -8.79 -17.84 23.70
CA SER A 98 -7.62 -17.83 22.80
C SER A 98 -7.84 -16.88 21.62
N LEU A 99 -8.98 -16.96 20.94
CA LEU A 99 -9.32 -16.10 19.80
C LEU A 99 -9.43 -14.63 20.23
N THR A 100 -9.93 -14.36 21.43
CA THR A 100 -10.02 -13.00 21.98
C THR A 100 -8.64 -12.41 22.24
N GLN A 101 -7.73 -13.20 22.81
CA GLN A 101 -6.33 -12.79 23.03
C GLN A 101 -5.61 -12.54 21.71
N GLU A 102 -5.76 -13.44 20.73
CA GLU A 102 -5.16 -13.30 19.41
C GLU A 102 -5.67 -12.04 18.69
N ASN A 103 -6.97 -11.76 18.74
CA ASN A 103 -7.55 -10.54 18.20
C ASN A 103 -6.99 -9.27 18.87
N ALA A 104 -6.76 -9.29 20.19
CA ALA A 104 -6.15 -8.15 20.89
C ALA A 104 -4.69 -7.93 20.44
N ILE A 105 -3.92 -9.01 20.24
CA ILE A 105 -2.55 -8.94 19.72
C ILE A 105 -2.54 -8.42 18.28
N ASN A 106 -3.43 -8.93 17.43
CA ASN A 106 -3.52 -8.52 16.03
C ASN A 106 -3.91 -7.05 15.89
N LYS A 107 -4.83 -6.53 16.73
CA LYS A 107 -5.13 -5.09 16.78
C LYS A 107 -3.90 -4.25 17.14
N LYS A 108 -3.08 -4.67 18.12
CA LYS A 108 -1.83 -3.98 18.45
C LYS A 108 -0.82 -4.01 17.30
N ARG A 109 -0.70 -5.15 16.59
CA ARG A 109 0.17 -5.29 15.41
C ARG A 109 -0.26 -4.36 14.28
N ILE A 110 -1.56 -4.27 14.00
CA ILE A 110 -2.11 -3.36 12.97
C ILE A 110 -1.77 -1.90 13.30
N ASN A 111 -2.04 -1.46 14.54
CA ASN A 111 -1.74 -0.08 14.95
C ASN A 111 -0.24 0.25 14.82
N ASN A 112 0.64 -0.71 15.17
CA ASN A 112 2.08 -0.54 15.01
C ASN A 112 2.47 -0.44 13.52
N LEU A 113 1.90 -1.30 12.67
CA LEU A 113 2.14 -1.27 11.22
C LEU A 113 1.72 0.06 10.59
N ASP A 114 0.57 0.61 10.98
CA ASP A 114 0.10 1.91 10.49
C ASP A 114 1.03 3.06 10.90
N SER A 115 1.54 3.02 12.14
CA SER A 115 2.54 3.99 12.62
C SER A 115 3.84 3.90 11.81
N VAL A 116 4.37 2.68 11.63
CA VAL A 116 5.59 2.45 10.84
C VAL A 116 5.40 2.89 9.39
N LYS A 117 4.25 2.60 8.78
CA LYS A 117 3.92 3.01 7.40
C LYS A 117 3.91 4.53 7.25
N THR A 118 3.35 5.24 8.23
CA THR A 118 3.32 6.72 8.25
C THR A 118 4.72 7.32 8.35
N ILE A 119 5.56 6.76 9.23
CA ILE A 119 6.96 7.17 9.37
C ILE A 119 7.74 6.89 8.08
N LEU A 120 7.54 5.72 7.46
CA LEU A 120 8.24 5.36 6.24
C LEU A 120 7.83 6.25 5.06
N ALA A 121 6.54 6.59 4.94
CA ALA A 121 6.03 7.50 3.91
C ALA A 121 6.68 8.88 4.03
N SER A 122 6.68 9.47 5.24
CA SER A 122 7.31 10.78 5.48
C SER A 122 8.82 10.76 5.23
N LYS A 123 9.53 9.71 5.65
CA LYS A 123 10.97 9.54 5.38
C LYS A 123 11.25 9.44 3.88
N THR A 124 10.43 8.70 3.15
CA THR A 124 10.57 8.53 1.69
C THR A 124 10.35 9.86 0.98
N GLU A 125 9.33 10.63 1.36
CA GLU A 125 9.07 11.95 0.81
C GLU A 125 10.23 12.92 1.08
N ASN A 126 10.76 12.93 2.31
CA ASN A 126 11.89 13.77 2.70
C ASN A 126 13.17 13.41 1.95
N LEU A 127 13.47 12.12 1.81
CA LEU A 127 14.62 11.66 1.03
C LEU A 127 14.46 12.01 -0.46
N THR A 128 13.25 11.87 -1.01
CA THR A 128 12.97 12.22 -2.41
C THR A 128 13.15 13.72 -2.64
N LYS A 129 12.64 14.57 -1.75
CA LYS A 129 12.86 16.03 -1.80
C LYS A 129 14.34 16.39 -1.69
N SER A 130 15.05 15.78 -0.73
CA SER A 130 16.49 16.02 -0.52
C SER A 130 17.32 15.58 -1.72
N ASN A 131 17.05 14.40 -2.28
CA ASN A 131 17.73 13.91 -3.47
C ASN A 131 17.45 14.79 -4.68
N LYS A 132 16.21 15.25 -4.88
CA LYS A 132 15.88 16.20 -5.96
C LYS A 132 16.67 17.51 -5.81
N GLN A 133 16.72 18.08 -4.60
CA GLN A 133 17.48 19.30 -4.33
C GLN A 133 18.99 19.11 -4.56
N LEU A 134 19.55 17.99 -4.10
CA LEU A 134 20.96 17.67 -4.30
C LEU A 134 21.27 17.44 -5.79
N SER A 135 20.41 16.72 -6.51
CA SER A 135 20.53 16.51 -7.95
C SER A 135 20.54 17.84 -8.71
N THR A 136 19.61 18.76 -8.41
CA THR A 136 19.61 20.09 -9.04
C THR A 136 20.88 20.89 -8.71
N LYS A 137 21.40 20.79 -7.48
CA LYS A 137 22.66 21.45 -7.11
C LYS A 137 23.87 20.87 -7.85
N VAL A 138 23.92 19.54 -7.99
CA VAL A 138 24.97 18.86 -8.77
C VAL A 138 24.88 19.27 -10.23
N ASP A 139 23.70 19.21 -10.85
CA ASP A 139 23.52 19.61 -12.25
C ASP A 139 23.90 21.09 -12.47
N MET A 140 23.56 21.96 -11.53
CA MET A 140 23.94 23.38 -11.56
C MET A 140 25.46 23.55 -11.44
N ALA A 141 26.12 22.78 -10.58
CA ALA A 141 27.58 22.80 -10.45
C ALA A 141 28.28 22.22 -11.68
N GLU A 142 27.69 21.23 -12.35
CA GLU A 142 28.18 20.67 -13.62
C GLU A 142 27.89 21.57 -14.83
N SER A 143 27.05 22.58 -14.69
CA SER A 143 26.74 23.49 -15.79
C SER A 143 27.95 24.34 -16.16
N ILE A 144 28.30 24.37 -17.44
CA ILE A 144 29.47 25.10 -17.93
C ILE A 144 29.09 26.56 -18.14
N LYS A 145 29.52 27.44 -17.23
CA LYS A 145 29.34 28.88 -17.36
C LYS A 145 30.18 29.44 -18.50
N ILE A 146 29.71 30.56 -19.07
CA ILE A 146 30.48 31.33 -20.05
C ILE A 146 30.80 32.71 -19.49
N ASN A 147 31.99 33.22 -19.81
CA ASN A 147 32.43 34.57 -19.40
C ASN A 147 32.42 35.58 -20.55
N PHE A 148 32.23 35.12 -21.78
CA PHE A 148 32.14 35.94 -22.97
C PHE A 148 31.12 35.35 -23.94
N LEU A 149 30.34 36.22 -24.57
CA LEU A 149 29.34 35.89 -25.58
C LEU A 149 29.25 37.04 -26.58
N GLU A 150 29.40 36.74 -27.86
CA GLU A 150 29.31 37.72 -28.94
C GLU A 150 28.52 37.13 -30.12
N VAL A 151 27.63 37.92 -30.70
CA VAL A 151 26.86 37.55 -31.88
C VAL A 151 27.16 38.49 -33.03
N LYS A 152 27.51 37.93 -34.19
CA LYS A 152 27.75 38.69 -35.42
C LYS A 152 26.91 38.15 -36.56
N GLY A 153 26.41 39.07 -37.38
CA GLY A 153 25.70 38.75 -38.61
C GLY A 153 26.64 38.65 -39.80
N TYR A 154 26.44 37.68 -40.67
CA TYR A 154 27.22 37.45 -41.87
C TYR A 154 26.33 37.29 -43.11
N ASP A 155 26.86 37.76 -44.23
CA ASP A 155 26.40 37.51 -45.60
C ASP A 155 27.19 36.31 -46.13
N VAL A 156 26.51 35.27 -46.60
CA VAL A 156 27.15 34.02 -47.05
C VAL A 156 27.20 34.03 -48.56
N ARG A 157 28.40 34.08 -49.14
CA ARG A 157 28.56 34.11 -50.59
C ARG A 157 28.44 32.71 -51.20
N ASP A 158 28.22 32.64 -52.50
CA ASP A 158 28.12 31.39 -53.27
C ASP A 158 29.38 30.51 -53.16
N ASP A 159 30.55 31.11 -52.89
CA ASP A 159 31.82 30.41 -52.66
C ASP A 159 32.01 29.90 -51.21
N GLY A 160 31.00 30.08 -50.36
CA GLY A 160 31.04 29.74 -48.94
C GLY A 160 31.78 30.76 -48.07
N SER A 161 32.38 31.81 -48.65
CA SER A 161 33.02 32.87 -47.87
C SER A 161 31.99 33.74 -47.16
N VAL A 162 32.29 34.13 -45.92
CA VAL A 162 31.40 34.95 -45.10
C VAL A 162 31.92 36.37 -44.96
N LYS A 163 31.03 37.37 -45.07
CA LYS A 163 31.36 38.78 -44.82
C LYS A 163 30.46 39.35 -43.75
N GLU A 164 31.07 39.92 -42.71
CA GLU A 164 30.32 40.54 -41.61
C GLU A 164 29.40 41.66 -42.12
N LYS A 165 28.15 41.67 -41.64
CA LYS A 165 27.14 42.69 -41.91
C LYS A 165 26.41 43.09 -40.65
N ALA A 166 26.27 44.40 -40.48
CA ALA A 166 25.39 44.96 -39.46
C ALA A 166 23.95 45.19 -39.96
N ARG A 167 23.70 45.24 -41.28
CA ARG A 167 22.37 45.56 -41.83
C ARG A 167 21.47 44.33 -41.82
N ALA A 168 20.34 44.37 -41.13
CA ALA A 168 19.48 43.20 -40.88
C ALA A 168 19.07 42.47 -42.18
N LYS A 169 18.68 43.22 -43.22
CA LYS A 169 18.28 42.67 -44.53
C LYS A 169 19.38 41.94 -45.30
N LYS A 170 20.65 42.13 -44.90
CA LYS A 170 21.85 41.57 -45.54
C LYS A 170 22.50 40.48 -44.69
N VAL A 171 21.93 40.15 -43.53
CA VAL A 171 22.40 39.03 -42.71
C VAL A 171 21.67 37.77 -43.16
N GLU A 172 22.44 36.72 -43.43
CA GLU A 172 21.98 35.40 -43.83
C GLU A 172 22.36 34.33 -42.81
N MET A 173 23.37 34.61 -41.97
CA MET A 173 23.81 33.74 -40.88
C MET A 173 24.12 34.57 -39.64
N LEU A 174 23.67 34.10 -38.47
CA LEU A 174 24.10 34.59 -37.17
C LEU A 174 25.13 33.61 -36.62
N ARG A 175 26.33 34.12 -36.31
CA ARG A 175 27.38 33.38 -35.61
C ARG A 175 27.46 33.86 -34.18
N THR A 176 27.22 32.97 -33.24
CA THR A 176 27.42 33.21 -31.81
C THR A 176 28.72 32.57 -31.36
N CYS A 177 29.70 33.37 -30.97
CA CYS A 177 30.93 32.90 -30.36
C CYS A 177 30.91 33.14 -28.86
N PHE A 178 31.40 32.17 -28.08
CA PHE A 178 31.42 32.22 -26.64
C PHE A 178 32.69 31.61 -26.06
N ARG A 179 33.05 32.03 -24.84
CA ARG A 179 34.16 31.45 -24.07
C ARG A 179 33.64 30.84 -22.77
N THR A 180 33.93 29.55 -22.58
CA THR A 180 33.58 28.80 -21.36
C THR A 180 34.52 29.15 -20.22
N GLU A 181 34.06 28.91 -18.98
CA GLU A 181 34.90 28.90 -17.79
C GLU A 181 35.40 27.48 -17.48
N THR A 182 36.50 27.38 -16.75
CA THR A 182 36.99 26.13 -16.14
C THR A 182 35.94 25.57 -15.18
N ASN A 183 35.60 24.30 -15.33
CA ASN A 183 34.67 23.57 -14.48
C ASN A 183 35.19 22.16 -14.26
N LEU A 184 35.69 21.90 -13.04
CA LEU A 184 36.24 20.61 -12.64
C LEU A 184 35.17 19.59 -12.19
N VAL A 185 33.91 20.03 -12.05
CA VAL A 185 32.78 19.17 -11.66
C VAL A 185 32.18 18.49 -12.89
N THR A 186 32.09 19.22 -14.01
CA THR A 186 31.61 18.66 -15.28
C THR A 186 32.54 17.54 -15.76
N PRO A 187 32.05 16.40 -16.26
CA PRO A 187 32.93 15.43 -16.94
C PRO A 187 33.44 15.97 -18.29
N ALA A 188 34.69 15.72 -18.66
CA ALA A 188 35.19 16.02 -20.01
C ALA A 188 34.41 15.29 -21.11
N GLY A 189 34.39 15.83 -22.33
CA GLY A 189 33.78 15.21 -23.52
C GLY A 189 32.91 16.17 -24.33
N SER A 190 32.08 15.61 -25.23
CA SER A 190 31.13 16.42 -26.01
C SER A 190 30.03 17.00 -25.13
N LYS A 191 29.77 18.30 -25.27
CA LYS A 191 28.79 19.07 -24.51
C LYS A 191 27.93 19.88 -25.45
N GLU A 192 26.63 19.73 -25.32
CA GLU A 192 25.67 20.49 -26.11
C GLU A 192 25.33 21.82 -25.44
N PHE A 193 25.39 22.89 -26.22
CA PHE A 193 24.93 24.22 -25.86
C PHE A 193 23.72 24.58 -26.70
N PHE A 194 22.75 25.26 -26.08
CA PHE A 194 21.52 25.70 -26.71
C PHE A 194 21.48 27.22 -26.74
N ILE A 195 21.11 27.80 -27.87
CA ILE A 195 20.99 29.23 -28.05
C ILE A 195 19.53 29.58 -28.34
N ARG A 196 19.01 30.57 -27.60
CA ARG A 196 17.75 31.23 -27.91
C ARG A 196 18.04 32.64 -28.39
N TYR A 197 17.54 32.97 -29.57
CA TYR A 197 17.45 34.35 -30.02
C TYR A 197 16.03 34.88 -29.81
N THR A 198 15.92 36.06 -29.23
CA THR A 198 14.65 36.81 -29.13
C THR A 198 14.74 38.05 -30.01
N SER A 199 13.77 38.21 -30.89
CA SER A 199 13.68 39.32 -31.82
C SER A 199 13.42 40.66 -31.09
N PRO A 200 13.58 41.80 -31.79
CA PRO A 200 13.17 43.10 -31.27
C PRO A 200 11.68 43.21 -30.95
N SER A 201 10.81 42.37 -31.54
CA SER A 201 9.38 42.29 -31.22
C SER A 201 9.10 41.50 -29.94
N GLY A 202 10.10 40.83 -29.36
CA GLY A 202 9.96 39.96 -28.20
C GLY A 202 9.65 38.50 -28.54
N GLU A 203 9.64 38.14 -29.81
CA GLU A 203 9.34 36.78 -30.26
C GLU A 203 10.61 35.93 -30.29
N ILE A 204 10.52 34.68 -29.83
CA ILE A 204 11.61 33.72 -29.97
C ILE A 204 11.72 33.32 -31.45
N LEU A 205 12.93 33.40 -32.01
CA LEU A 205 13.20 32.87 -33.34
C LEU A 205 13.16 31.33 -33.23
N TYR A 206 12.06 30.71 -33.66
CA TYR A 206 11.83 29.28 -33.55
C TYR A 206 11.44 28.71 -34.91
N VAL A 207 12.28 27.84 -35.46
CA VAL A 207 12.04 27.11 -36.70
C VAL A 207 12.58 25.69 -36.53
N GLU A 208 11.67 24.73 -36.36
CA GLU A 208 12.00 23.32 -36.07
C GLU A 208 12.88 22.69 -37.16
N GLU A 209 12.59 22.99 -38.43
CA GLU A 209 13.40 22.56 -39.59
C GLU A 209 14.85 23.09 -39.57
N LEU A 210 15.14 24.13 -38.78
CA LEU A 210 16.46 24.75 -38.63
C LEU A 210 17.10 24.45 -37.26
N GLY A 211 16.67 23.37 -36.60
CA GLY A 211 17.27 22.90 -35.36
C GLY A 211 16.73 23.55 -34.08
N SER A 212 15.59 24.25 -34.16
CA SER A 212 14.90 24.70 -32.94
C SER A 212 14.24 23.55 -32.21
N GLY A 213 14.17 23.64 -30.89
CA GLY A 213 13.57 22.63 -30.04
C GLY A 213 13.22 23.17 -28.67
N SER A 214 13.08 22.28 -27.68
CA SER A 214 12.81 22.66 -26.30
C SER A 214 13.71 21.93 -25.33
N LEU A 215 13.97 22.58 -24.20
CA LEU A 215 14.68 22.02 -23.05
C LEU A 215 13.89 22.32 -21.79
N THR A 216 14.08 21.52 -20.74
CA THR A 216 13.52 21.83 -19.42
C THR A 216 14.53 22.67 -18.65
N ASN A 217 14.11 23.84 -18.21
CA ASN A 217 14.88 24.65 -17.29
C ASN A 217 14.90 23.96 -15.92
N LYS A 218 16.05 23.45 -15.50
CA LYS A 218 16.17 22.69 -14.25
C LYS A 218 16.01 23.55 -12.98
N LEU A 219 16.06 24.88 -13.10
CA LEU A 219 15.83 25.81 -12.01
C LEU A 219 14.33 26.13 -11.82
N THR A 220 13.61 26.40 -12.91
CA THR A 220 12.19 26.79 -12.86
C THR A 220 11.23 25.61 -13.06
N GLY A 221 11.70 24.53 -13.69
CA GLY A 221 10.88 23.39 -14.12
C GLY A 221 10.10 23.65 -15.42
N GLU A 222 10.23 24.84 -16.00
CA GLU A 222 9.49 25.23 -17.20
C GLU A 222 10.17 24.71 -18.48
N THR A 223 9.35 24.48 -19.51
CA THR A 223 9.84 24.12 -20.84
C THR A 223 10.21 25.39 -21.59
N GLU A 224 11.48 25.50 -21.94
CA GLU A 224 12.09 26.63 -22.61
C GLU A 224 12.36 26.26 -24.08
N ARG A 225 11.93 27.12 -25.02
CA ARG A 225 12.27 26.94 -26.44
C ARG A 225 13.66 27.48 -26.75
N TYR A 226 14.42 26.81 -27.60
CA TYR A 226 15.69 27.30 -28.14
C TYR A 226 15.66 27.37 -29.66
N THR A 227 16.50 28.22 -30.25
CA THR A 227 16.59 28.46 -31.69
C THR A 227 17.49 27.46 -32.39
N VAL A 228 18.65 27.17 -31.80
CA VAL A 228 19.66 26.24 -32.34
C VAL A 228 20.43 25.59 -31.19
N SER A 229 20.94 24.38 -31.39
CA SER A 229 21.91 23.75 -30.49
C SER A 229 23.18 23.36 -31.22
N GLY A 230 24.25 23.11 -30.47
CA GLY A 230 25.48 22.60 -31.03
C GLY A 230 26.39 21.98 -30.01
N GLU A 231 27.11 20.95 -30.44
CA GLU A 231 28.05 20.20 -29.63
C GLU A 231 29.45 20.79 -29.68
N VAL A 232 30.09 20.83 -28.51
CA VAL A 232 31.43 21.35 -28.31
C VAL A 232 32.22 20.38 -27.43
N THR A 233 33.43 20.03 -27.83
CA THR A 233 34.31 19.18 -27.00
C THR A 233 34.93 20.01 -25.88
N TYR A 234 34.59 19.69 -24.63
CA TYR A 234 35.04 20.40 -23.44
C TYR A 234 35.98 19.53 -22.60
N ASN A 235 37.18 20.04 -22.30
CA ASN A 235 38.23 19.31 -21.57
C ASN A 235 38.45 19.87 -20.15
N ASN A 236 37.40 20.37 -19.50
CA ASN A 236 37.47 21.00 -18.17
C ASN A 236 38.23 22.33 -18.06
N GLU A 237 38.80 22.81 -19.17
CA GLU A 237 39.52 24.07 -19.28
C GLU A 237 38.70 25.12 -20.05
N ASP A 238 39.11 26.39 -19.96
CA ASP A 238 38.48 27.46 -20.72
C ASP A 238 38.73 27.27 -22.22
N MET A 239 37.69 27.46 -23.02
CA MET A 239 37.79 27.29 -24.47
C MET A 239 36.82 28.23 -25.18
N THR A 240 37.08 28.48 -26.47
CA THR A 240 36.21 29.30 -27.31
C THR A 240 35.56 28.45 -28.39
N ALA A 241 34.25 28.58 -28.58
CA ALA A 241 33.50 27.95 -29.64
C ALA A 241 32.56 28.95 -30.32
N CYS A 242 32.14 28.63 -31.54
CA CYS A 242 31.13 29.39 -32.26
C CYS A 242 30.04 28.46 -32.80
N LEU A 243 28.78 28.90 -32.74
CA LEU A 243 27.63 28.23 -33.32
C LEU A 243 26.99 29.14 -34.36
N ASP A 244 26.72 28.56 -35.52
CA ASP A 244 26.11 29.25 -36.65
C ASP A 244 24.64 28.88 -36.78
N TRP A 245 23.81 29.87 -37.11
CA TRP A 245 22.40 29.67 -37.41
C TRP A 245 21.98 30.54 -38.58
N SER A 246 21.43 29.91 -39.62
CA SER A 246 21.05 30.56 -40.87
C SER A 246 19.52 30.55 -41.04
N PRO A 247 18.82 31.65 -40.73
CA PRO A 247 17.38 31.72 -40.90
C PRO A 247 16.98 31.64 -42.39
N ASN A 248 15.88 30.94 -42.68
CA ASN A 248 15.25 30.93 -44.01
C ASN A 248 14.34 32.16 -44.26
N PHE A 249 14.38 33.16 -43.38
CA PHE A 249 13.61 34.41 -43.46
C PHE A 249 14.49 35.63 -43.20
N LYS A 250 14.01 36.81 -43.59
CA LYS A 250 14.77 38.06 -43.39
C LYS A 250 14.62 38.58 -41.97
N LEU A 251 15.76 38.83 -41.32
CA LEU A 251 15.81 39.46 -40.00
C LEU A 251 15.40 40.94 -40.08
N ILE A 252 14.75 41.41 -39.02
CA ILE A 252 14.35 42.82 -38.87
C ILE A 252 15.44 43.64 -38.17
N LYS A 253 15.45 44.95 -38.41
CA LYS A 253 16.33 45.87 -37.67
C LYS A 253 15.90 45.97 -36.21
N GLY A 254 16.86 46.10 -35.30
CA GLY A 254 16.60 46.30 -33.87
C GLY A 254 17.58 45.56 -32.98
N ASN A 255 17.28 45.58 -31.67
CA ASN A 255 18.06 44.90 -30.65
C ASN A 255 17.49 43.51 -30.41
N TYR A 256 18.33 42.49 -30.60
CA TYR A 256 18.02 41.10 -30.30
C TYR A 256 18.60 40.76 -28.94
N LYS A 257 17.91 39.88 -28.20
CA LYS A 257 18.46 39.25 -27.00
C LYS A 257 18.94 37.85 -27.34
N ILE A 258 20.00 37.42 -26.68
CA ILE A 258 20.49 36.05 -26.75
C ILE A 258 20.59 35.49 -25.33
N GLU A 259 20.08 34.27 -25.18
CA GLU A 259 20.24 33.45 -23.97
C GLU A 259 20.92 32.15 -24.40
N MET A 260 21.92 31.72 -23.64
CA MET A 260 22.61 30.45 -23.84
C MET A 260 22.33 29.52 -22.67
N PHE A 261 22.01 28.27 -22.97
CA PHE A 261 21.72 27.24 -21.99
C PHE A 261 22.67 26.06 -22.15
N GLN A 262 23.03 25.43 -21.03
CA GLN A 262 23.78 24.19 -20.98
C GLN A 262 23.31 23.38 -19.77
N ASN A 263 23.17 22.06 -19.93
CA ASN A 263 22.64 21.15 -18.90
C ASN A 263 21.29 21.60 -18.30
N GLY A 264 20.45 22.31 -19.07
CA GLY A 264 19.15 22.82 -18.62
C GLY A 264 19.21 24.08 -17.75
N PHE A 265 20.36 24.76 -17.65
CA PHE A 265 20.50 26.04 -16.96
C PHE A 265 20.89 27.15 -17.94
N ASN A 266 20.43 28.38 -17.69
CA ASN A 266 20.95 29.56 -18.39
C ASN A 266 22.39 29.81 -17.92
N VAL A 267 23.34 29.73 -18.84
CA VAL A 267 24.77 29.87 -18.57
C VAL A 267 25.35 31.20 -19.04
N GLY A 268 24.59 31.98 -19.82
CA GLY A 268 25.01 33.29 -20.27
C GLY A 268 23.93 34.03 -21.05
N ASN A 269 23.98 35.35 -20.96
CA ASN A 269 23.05 36.26 -21.62
C ASN A 269 23.82 37.33 -22.40
N GLY A 270 23.22 37.81 -23.47
CA GLY A 270 23.79 38.88 -24.27
C GLY A 270 22.74 39.61 -25.10
N SER A 271 23.20 40.58 -25.89
CA SER A 271 22.37 41.26 -26.86
C SER A 271 23.22 41.75 -28.02
N PHE A 272 22.61 41.87 -29.19
CA PHE A 272 23.26 42.42 -30.37
C PHE A 272 22.26 43.24 -31.18
N LYS A 273 22.78 44.16 -32.01
CA LYS A 273 21.94 45.08 -32.78
C LYS A 273 22.16 44.91 -34.27
N LEU A 274 21.06 44.73 -35.00
CA LEU A 274 21.04 44.81 -36.46
C LEU A 274 20.45 46.16 -36.88
N LYS A 275 21.10 46.80 -37.86
CA LYS A 275 20.75 48.11 -38.41
C LYS A 275 19.81 48.00 -39.62
#